data_AF-A0A1S4FD88-F1
#
_entry.id   AF-A0A1S4FD88-F1
#
_cell.length_a   1.000
_cell.length_b   1.000
_cell.length_c   1.000
_cell.angle_alpha   90.00
_cell.angle_beta   90.00
_cell.angle_gamma   90.00
#
_symmetry.space_group_name_H-M   'P 1'
#
loop_
_entity.id
_entity.type
_entity.pdbx_description
1 polymer ?
#
loop_
_entity_poly.entity_id
_entity_poly.type
_entity_poly.pdbx_seq_one_letter_code
_entity_poly.pdbx_strand_id
1 'polypeptide(L)'
;MSASESKSKGKVVSVKKSICFRWPFRLLFALLCFNLLATVVEADVPVVQPERFNRPRSKDPISAGFYQSEEKNSQDVKDAFMEQLANELKGRMLKVTTLEDWPLSYTERQNGTLVGRGVAFELLEFLMEKFKFNYTLVMPEHNIVGSTKDMEGSIIELLATEKADIAVAFLPILADARQYILYSAGLDEGEWMMIMVRPMESASGSGLLAPFNRDVWILILVSLLAVGPIIYGMLIVRYKMTKDKEQVLYTLPHCVWFVYGALMKQGSTLSPTGDSTRILFASWWIFITILTSFYTANLTAFLTLSKFTLPINNAEDVRKKEKQFVTIRGNAIEYAIKNSDETLNSLSFLVDKHLVEFTTNLNDSDILMTTVSKKNYVYVRDRPAIEHLVYKDYLVRRKVNPINERSHCPFATATTPFLKRVRAFAYPNTTRWNTLFDPQLLNMVEGGLVKFKLLENLPKAEICPQNLGGTERQLKNRDLVMTYLVMLTGFATAIAVFVSEMFFRILNERKLNKEQSEAARNRGTDGVTYVNAKAMGYGDSPPPPYAEIFSRHASGGSMFGSSIDSGSGASRRMINGRDYMVVKERNGIGSQLIPIRAPSAAIFQYTYTN
;
A
#
# COMPACT_ATOMS: atom_id res chain seq x y z
N MET A 1 63.77 27.37 -40.54
CA MET A 1 64.49 26.34 -41.33
C MET A 1 63.46 25.58 -42.15
N SER A 2 63.71 25.41 -43.47
CA SER A 2 62.97 24.63 -44.50
C SER A 2 61.44 24.44 -44.36
N ALA A 3 60.61 24.91 -45.30
CA ALA A 3 60.39 24.33 -46.64
C ALA A 3 59.79 22.90 -46.58
N SER A 4 58.78 22.53 -47.37
CA SER A 4 58.61 22.89 -48.79
C SER A 4 57.14 22.95 -49.29
N GLU A 5 57.02 23.43 -50.53
CA GLU A 5 55.81 23.72 -51.29
C GLU A 5 55.46 22.55 -52.24
N SER A 6 54.16 22.30 -52.49
CA SER A 6 53.72 21.54 -53.67
C SER A 6 52.25 21.80 -54.02
N LYS A 7 52.02 22.48 -55.16
CA LYS A 7 50.71 22.56 -55.83
C LYS A 7 50.65 21.48 -56.92
N SER A 8 49.51 20.81 -57.06
CA SER A 8 49.12 20.22 -58.35
C SER A 8 47.62 20.40 -58.62
N LYS A 9 47.28 20.53 -59.91
CA LYS A 9 45.99 21.03 -60.39
C LYS A 9 45.02 19.89 -60.77
N GLY A 10 43.79 20.01 -60.26
CA GLY A 10 42.56 19.92 -61.05
C GLY A 10 42.24 18.70 -61.92
N LYS A 11 41.11 18.05 -61.60
CA LYS A 11 40.13 17.65 -62.61
C LYS A 11 38.70 17.82 -62.07
N VAL A 12 37.83 18.45 -62.85
CA VAL A 12 36.43 18.75 -62.51
C VAL A 12 35.52 17.69 -63.14
N VAL A 13 34.63 17.07 -62.35
CA VAL A 13 33.41 16.40 -62.86
C VAL A 13 32.25 16.66 -61.89
N SER A 14 31.06 16.91 -62.44
CA SER A 14 29.86 17.42 -61.75
C SER A 14 28.60 16.89 -62.47
N VAL A 15 27.41 16.74 -61.86
CA VAL A 15 26.91 17.14 -60.53
C VAL A 15 25.96 16.03 -60.02
N LYS A 16 25.92 15.70 -58.70
CA LYS A 16 24.63 15.50 -57.97
C LYS A 16 24.78 15.34 -56.44
N LYS A 17 23.98 16.15 -55.71
CA LYS A 17 23.89 16.17 -54.24
C LYS A 17 23.07 14.99 -53.72
N SER A 18 23.59 14.26 -52.74
CA SER A 18 22.80 13.43 -51.83
C SER A 18 22.64 14.17 -50.50
N ILE A 19 21.44 14.69 -50.23
CA ILE A 19 21.13 15.32 -48.94
C ILE A 19 20.84 14.21 -47.92
N CYS A 20 21.80 13.96 -47.04
CA CYS A 20 21.66 12.98 -45.98
C CYS A 20 20.88 13.60 -44.79
N PHE A 21 19.57 13.37 -44.74
CA PHE A 21 18.75 13.73 -43.58
C PHE A 21 19.07 12.78 -42.41
N ARG A 22 19.98 13.22 -41.55
CA ARG A 22 20.30 12.56 -40.28
C ARG A 22 19.31 13.04 -39.23
N TRP A 23 18.79 12.12 -38.40
CA TRP A 23 17.75 12.27 -37.35
C TRP A 23 16.30 12.09 -37.84
N PRO A 24 15.41 11.43 -37.04
CA PRO A 24 15.43 11.32 -35.57
C PRO A 24 15.71 9.90 -35.05
N PHE A 25 16.87 9.70 -34.41
CA PHE A 25 17.18 8.45 -33.68
C PHE A 25 17.64 8.68 -32.24
N ARG A 26 18.28 9.82 -31.92
CA ARG A 26 18.69 10.11 -30.55
C ARG A 26 17.55 10.57 -29.64
N LEU A 27 16.43 11.09 -30.16
CA LEU A 27 15.31 11.52 -29.32
C LEU A 27 14.63 10.33 -28.62
N LEU A 28 14.47 9.20 -29.33
CA LEU A 28 13.91 7.97 -28.78
C LEU A 28 14.85 7.32 -27.76
N PHE A 29 16.16 7.36 -28.01
CA PHE A 29 17.17 6.83 -27.11
C PHE A 29 17.34 7.70 -25.85
N ALA A 30 17.25 9.03 -25.97
CA ALA A 30 17.28 9.95 -24.83
C ALA A 30 16.09 9.72 -23.87
N LEU A 31 14.89 9.50 -24.39
CA LEU A 31 13.69 9.21 -23.58
C LEU A 31 13.76 7.88 -22.83
N LEU A 32 14.50 6.89 -23.35
CA LEU A 32 14.74 5.62 -22.65
C LEU A 32 15.85 5.73 -21.60
N CYS A 33 16.90 6.50 -21.84
CA CYS A 33 17.98 6.71 -20.86
C CYS A 33 17.60 7.66 -19.71
N PHE A 34 16.75 8.67 -19.93
CA PHE A 34 16.40 9.64 -18.89
C PHE A 34 15.59 9.05 -17.72
N ASN A 35 14.82 7.98 -17.96
CA ASN A 35 14.00 7.33 -16.93
C ASN A 35 14.77 6.32 -16.06
N LEU A 36 16.07 6.11 -16.31
CA LEU A 36 16.91 5.09 -15.64
C LEU A 36 18.08 5.68 -14.83
N LEU A 37 18.19 7.01 -14.77
CA LEU A 37 19.30 7.73 -14.13
C LEU A 37 18.86 8.77 -13.08
N ALA A 38 17.56 8.86 -12.79
CA ALA A 38 16.99 9.85 -11.87
C ALA A 38 16.77 9.34 -10.43
N THR A 39 17.54 8.34 -9.99
CA THR A 39 17.42 7.74 -8.64
C THR A 39 18.77 7.55 -7.92
N VAL A 40 19.68 8.51 -8.02
CA VAL A 40 20.68 8.80 -6.97
C VAL A 40 20.80 10.32 -6.85
N VAL A 41 20.10 10.89 -5.87
CA VAL A 41 20.42 12.22 -5.34
C VAL A 41 20.78 11.98 -3.88
N GLU A 42 22.07 11.97 -3.58
CA GLU A 42 22.55 12.08 -2.21
C GLU A 42 22.15 13.44 -1.67
N ALA A 43 21.39 13.43 -0.58
CA ALA A 43 21.09 14.63 0.19
C ALA A 43 22.27 14.88 1.13
N ASP A 44 23.20 15.73 0.71
CA ASP A 44 24.21 16.28 1.62
C ASP A 44 23.53 17.05 2.74
N VAL A 45 23.51 16.44 3.94
CA VAL A 45 23.05 17.09 5.16
C VAL A 45 24.21 17.96 5.67
N PRO A 46 24.06 19.30 5.76
CA PRO A 46 25.08 20.14 6.37
C PRO A 46 25.16 19.83 7.87
N VAL A 47 26.23 19.14 8.27
CA VAL A 47 26.57 18.93 9.68
C VAL A 47 26.99 20.28 10.27
N VAL A 48 26.04 20.97 10.90
CA VAL A 48 26.32 22.11 11.77
C VAL A 48 27.11 21.59 12.97
N GLN A 49 28.41 21.85 12.98
CA GLN A 49 29.20 21.66 14.20
C GLN A 49 28.70 22.64 15.27
N PRO A 50 28.54 22.21 16.53
CA PRO A 50 28.25 23.16 17.61
C PRO A 50 29.45 24.10 17.77
N GLU A 51 29.23 25.40 17.59
CA GLU A 51 30.21 26.40 18.01
C GLU A 51 30.50 26.18 19.49
N ARG A 52 31.75 25.81 19.80
CA ARG A 52 32.23 25.90 21.18
C ARG A 52 32.20 27.36 21.57
N PHE A 53 31.23 27.72 22.41
CA PHE A 53 31.27 28.96 23.17
C PHE A 53 32.47 28.90 24.13
N ASN A 54 33.63 29.32 23.63
CA ASN A 54 34.86 29.43 24.40
C ASN A 54 34.63 30.49 25.49
N ARG A 55 34.22 30.07 26.69
CA ARG A 55 34.42 30.90 27.88
C ARG A 55 35.93 31.23 27.95
N PRO A 56 36.33 32.49 28.11
CA PRO A 56 37.73 32.81 28.33
C PRO A 56 38.17 32.14 29.64
N ARG A 57 39.09 31.19 29.52
CA ARG A 57 39.68 30.50 30.67
C ARG A 57 40.67 31.46 31.31
N SER A 58 40.28 32.11 32.42
CA SER A 58 41.22 32.93 33.20
C SER A 58 42.42 32.06 33.57
N LYS A 59 43.62 32.62 33.45
CA LYS A 59 44.88 31.93 33.80
C LYS A 59 45.32 32.28 35.22
N ASP A 60 44.36 32.54 36.09
CA ASP A 60 44.59 32.95 37.47
C ASP A 60 44.26 31.77 38.41
N PRO A 61 45.27 31.00 38.88
CA PRO A 61 45.04 29.82 39.71
C PRO A 61 44.33 30.14 41.04
N ILE A 62 44.44 31.39 41.48
CA ILE A 62 43.74 31.93 42.66
C ILE A 62 42.22 31.95 42.43
N SER A 63 41.75 32.30 41.22
CA SER A 63 40.31 32.35 40.91
C SER A 63 39.68 30.95 40.86
N ALA A 64 40.35 29.98 40.23
CA ALA A 64 39.86 28.60 40.16
C ALA A 64 39.77 27.94 41.53
N GLY A 65 40.75 28.18 42.41
CA GLY A 65 40.71 27.73 43.81
C GLY A 65 39.58 28.37 44.61
N PHE A 66 39.27 29.65 44.36
CA PHE A 66 38.16 30.35 45.02
C PHE A 66 36.80 29.73 44.64
N TYR A 67 36.52 29.59 43.34
CA TYR A 67 35.28 28.96 42.86
C TYR A 67 35.14 27.51 43.35
N GLN A 68 36.22 26.70 43.35
CA GLN A 68 36.16 25.35 43.90
C GLN A 68 35.95 25.32 45.43
N SER A 69 36.42 26.33 46.16
CA SER A 69 36.17 26.43 47.61
C SER A 69 34.73 26.86 47.93
N GLU A 70 34.13 27.76 47.14
CA GLU A 70 32.75 28.19 47.29
C GLU A 70 31.76 27.09 46.86
N GLU A 71 32.03 26.38 45.74
CA GLU A 71 31.23 25.21 45.34
C GLU A 71 31.29 24.11 46.38
N LYS A 72 32.47 23.85 46.96
CA LYS A 72 32.64 22.80 47.99
C LYS A 72 31.93 23.17 49.30
N ASN A 73 32.09 24.40 49.79
CA ASN A 73 31.30 24.90 50.93
C ASN A 73 29.79 24.85 50.66
N SER A 74 29.35 25.17 49.43
CA SER A 74 27.93 25.08 49.04
C SER A 74 27.43 23.63 49.03
N GLN A 75 28.26 22.67 48.62
CA GLN A 75 27.91 21.26 48.60
C GLN A 75 27.88 20.68 50.03
N ASP A 76 28.89 20.94 50.84
CA ASP A 76 28.97 20.50 52.24
C ASP A 76 27.75 21.01 53.06
N VAL A 77 27.30 22.26 52.80
CA VAL A 77 26.08 22.83 53.42
C VAL A 77 24.80 22.13 52.93
N LYS A 78 24.70 21.76 51.65
CA LYS A 78 23.55 21.00 51.13
C LYS A 78 23.51 19.60 51.72
N ASP A 79 24.65 18.93 51.80
CA ASP A 79 24.74 17.56 52.31
C ASP A 79 24.38 17.52 53.81
N ALA A 80 24.84 18.51 54.60
CA ALA A 80 24.43 18.68 56.00
C ALA A 80 22.92 18.98 56.16
N PHE A 81 22.34 19.84 55.31
CA PHE A 81 20.89 20.10 55.32
C PHE A 81 20.08 18.86 54.98
N MET A 82 20.55 18.06 54.01
CA MET A 82 19.92 16.81 53.59
C MET A 82 20.00 15.73 54.67
N GLU A 83 21.12 15.64 55.40
CA GLU A 83 21.25 14.77 56.57
C GLU A 83 20.31 15.19 57.71
N GLN A 84 20.19 16.50 57.99
CA GLN A 84 19.20 16.99 58.95
C GLN A 84 17.77 16.59 58.54
N LEU A 85 17.39 16.79 57.28
CA LEU A 85 16.05 16.46 56.79
C LEU A 85 15.77 14.94 56.81
N ALA A 86 16.78 14.11 56.52
CA ALA A 86 16.68 12.66 56.65
C ALA A 86 16.48 12.24 58.12
N ASN A 87 17.13 12.91 59.07
CA ASN A 87 16.94 12.68 60.50
C ASN A 87 15.56 13.17 60.99
N GLU A 88 15.01 14.27 60.45
CA GLU A 88 13.62 14.71 60.72
C GLU A 88 12.55 13.72 60.19
N LEU A 89 12.88 12.94 59.16
CA LEU A 89 11.98 11.97 58.53
C LEU A 89 12.02 10.59 59.22
N LYS A 90 13.12 10.26 59.89
CA LYS A 90 13.37 8.96 60.52
C LYS A 90 12.32 8.63 61.60
N GLY A 91 11.64 7.50 61.44
CA GLY A 91 10.55 7.07 62.34
C GLY A 91 9.23 7.82 62.19
N ARG A 92 9.12 8.77 61.25
CA ARG A 92 7.87 9.49 60.96
C ARG A 92 6.90 8.58 60.18
N MET A 93 5.61 8.81 60.39
CA MET A 93 4.52 8.22 59.62
C MET A 93 4.05 9.24 58.58
N LEU A 94 4.26 8.97 57.28
CA LEU A 94 3.73 9.79 56.19
C LEU A 94 2.34 9.29 55.75
N LYS A 95 1.47 10.21 55.33
CA LYS A 95 0.21 9.91 54.66
C LYS A 95 0.45 9.80 53.16
N VAL A 96 0.40 8.59 52.64
CA VAL A 96 0.55 8.28 51.21
C VAL A 96 -0.84 8.17 50.59
N THR A 97 -1.02 8.73 49.39
CA THR A 97 -2.18 8.44 48.54
C THR A 97 -1.76 7.77 47.23
N THR A 98 -2.67 7.08 46.55
CA THR A 98 -2.37 6.32 45.32
C THR A 98 -3.61 6.09 44.46
N LEU A 99 -3.41 5.65 43.21
CA LEU A 99 -4.48 5.20 42.30
C LEU A 99 -4.47 3.68 42.17
N GLU A 100 -5.66 3.13 41.97
CA GLU A 100 -5.87 1.77 41.44
C GLU A 100 -5.61 1.78 39.93
N ASP A 101 -4.36 1.50 39.58
CA ASP A 101 -3.82 1.48 38.21
C ASP A 101 -2.87 0.28 38.05
N TRP A 102 -3.43 -0.94 38.04
CA TRP A 102 -2.64 -2.17 37.91
C TRP A 102 -1.94 -2.23 36.53
N PRO A 103 -0.62 -2.51 36.45
CA PRO A 103 0.30 -2.98 37.50
C PRO A 103 1.16 -1.88 38.18
N LEU A 104 0.95 -0.61 37.83
CA LEU A 104 1.79 0.54 38.22
C LEU A 104 1.67 0.85 39.71
N SER A 105 0.43 0.96 40.19
CA SER A 105 0.07 1.11 41.59
C SER A 105 -1.31 0.49 41.83
N TYR A 106 -1.51 -0.18 42.94
CA TYR A 106 -2.82 -0.71 43.35
C TYR A 106 -2.81 -1.01 44.84
N THR A 107 -3.97 -1.26 45.44
CA THR A 107 -4.05 -1.64 46.86
C THR A 107 -4.43 -3.09 47.08
N GLU A 108 -3.88 -3.67 48.14
CA GLU A 108 -4.16 -5.03 48.58
C GLU A 108 -4.48 -5.02 50.08
N ARG A 109 -5.50 -5.77 50.50
CA ARG A 109 -5.89 -5.86 51.90
C ARG A 109 -5.21 -7.05 52.57
N GLN A 110 -4.20 -6.79 53.40
CA GLN A 110 -3.49 -7.81 54.18
C GLN A 110 -3.82 -7.66 55.66
N ASN A 111 -4.20 -8.75 56.34
CA ASN A 111 -4.51 -8.78 57.78
C ASN A 111 -5.49 -7.67 58.26
N GLY A 112 -6.37 -7.21 57.37
CA GLY A 112 -7.36 -6.15 57.63
C GLY A 112 -6.93 -4.73 57.26
N THR A 113 -5.62 -4.45 57.22
CA THR A 113 -5.05 -3.16 56.78
C THR A 113 -4.91 -3.07 55.26
N LEU A 114 -4.94 -1.84 54.74
CA LEU A 114 -4.76 -1.57 53.31
C LEU A 114 -3.28 -1.27 53.04
N VAL A 115 -2.65 -2.03 52.15
CA VAL A 115 -1.23 -1.96 51.81
C VAL A 115 -1.09 -1.64 50.32
N GLY A 116 -0.18 -0.74 49.97
CA GLY A 116 0.10 -0.42 48.57
C GLY A 116 0.99 -1.46 47.90
N ARG A 117 0.72 -1.73 46.61
CA ARG A 117 1.45 -2.70 45.77
C ARG A 117 1.65 -2.14 44.36
N GLY A 118 2.53 -2.79 43.59
CA GLY A 118 2.93 -2.36 42.25
C GLY A 118 4.20 -1.53 42.25
N VAL A 119 4.70 -1.22 41.05
CA VAL A 119 6.03 -0.61 40.83
C VAL A 119 6.22 0.70 41.61
N ALA A 120 5.18 1.52 41.75
CA ALA A 120 5.26 2.77 42.52
C ALA A 120 5.57 2.52 44.02
N PHE A 121 5.00 1.47 44.60
CA PHE A 121 5.24 1.11 45.99
C PHE A 121 6.59 0.41 46.20
N GLU A 122 7.11 -0.33 45.21
CA GLU A 122 8.48 -0.85 45.28
C GLU A 122 9.53 0.28 45.30
N LEU A 123 9.29 1.37 44.56
CA LEU A 123 10.12 2.59 44.65
C LEU A 123 9.98 3.29 46.01
N LEU A 124 8.77 3.30 46.59
CA LEU A 124 8.55 3.82 47.94
C LEU A 124 9.24 2.97 49.01
N GLU A 125 9.18 1.65 48.91
CA GLU A 125 9.85 0.71 49.82
C GLU A 125 11.37 0.93 49.85
N PHE A 126 11.99 1.23 48.70
CA PHE A 126 13.41 1.63 48.64
C PHE A 126 13.68 2.96 49.38
N LEU A 127 12.81 3.96 49.23
CA LEU A 127 12.91 5.23 49.98
C LEU A 127 12.70 5.01 51.49
N MET A 128 11.76 4.17 51.88
CA MET A 128 11.51 3.78 53.27
C MET A 128 12.71 3.05 53.87
N GLU A 129 13.34 2.13 53.12
CA GLU A 129 14.54 1.46 53.59
C GLU A 129 15.71 2.44 53.75
N LYS A 130 15.86 3.39 52.83
CA LYS A 130 16.96 4.38 52.88
C LYS A 130 16.79 5.39 54.01
N PHE A 131 15.59 5.93 54.20
CA PHE A 131 15.32 7.03 55.15
C PHE A 131 14.61 6.59 56.44
N LYS A 132 14.31 5.29 56.57
CA LYS A 132 13.73 4.65 57.78
C LYS A 132 12.45 5.33 58.28
N PHE A 133 11.52 5.63 57.37
CA PHE A 133 10.17 6.11 57.68
C PHE A 133 9.11 5.05 57.37
N ASN A 134 7.92 5.22 57.92
CA ASN A 134 6.75 4.38 57.69
C ASN A 134 5.64 5.19 57.00
N TYR A 135 4.63 4.51 56.45
CA TYR A 135 3.48 5.17 55.83
C TYR A 135 2.13 4.66 56.33
N THR A 136 1.12 5.47 56.09
CA THR A 136 -0.32 5.17 56.20
C THR A 136 -0.98 5.52 54.89
N LEU A 137 -1.94 4.72 54.45
CA LEU A 137 -2.55 4.87 53.13
C LEU A 137 -3.89 5.61 53.23
N VAL A 138 -4.06 6.67 52.43
CA VAL A 138 -5.25 7.51 52.33
C VAL A 138 -5.74 7.47 50.88
N MET A 139 -6.84 6.77 50.62
CA MET A 139 -7.39 6.64 49.27
C MET A 139 -8.24 7.87 48.88
N PRO A 140 -8.24 8.27 47.59
CA PRO A 140 -9.18 9.24 47.07
C PRO A 140 -10.60 8.65 47.03
N GLU A 141 -11.62 9.50 47.09
CA GLU A 141 -13.03 9.09 47.01
C GLU A 141 -13.39 8.60 45.59
N HIS A 142 -12.67 9.11 44.58
CA HIS A 142 -12.77 8.73 43.19
C HIS A 142 -11.39 8.35 42.65
N ASN A 143 -11.28 7.24 41.92
CA ASN A 143 -10.03 6.79 41.32
C ASN A 143 -9.67 7.62 40.07
N ILE A 144 -9.43 8.92 40.26
CA ILE A 144 -9.15 9.91 39.24
C ILE A 144 -7.91 10.73 39.66
N VAL A 145 -7.07 11.10 38.69
CA VAL A 145 -5.95 12.03 38.94
C VAL A 145 -6.50 13.37 39.43
N GLY A 146 -7.57 13.83 38.78
CA GLY A 146 -8.17 15.15 38.96
C GLY A 146 -7.77 16.12 37.86
N SER A 147 -8.53 17.21 37.76
CA SER A 147 -8.25 18.36 36.88
C SER A 147 -8.92 19.59 37.49
N THR A 148 -8.54 20.81 37.07
CA THR A 148 -9.15 22.07 37.53
C THR A 148 -10.67 22.09 37.50
N LYS A 149 -11.30 21.36 36.56
CA LYS A 149 -12.76 21.23 36.42
C LYS A 149 -13.37 20.03 37.16
N ASP A 150 -12.57 19.02 37.48
CA ASP A 150 -12.95 17.75 38.11
C ASP A 150 -12.00 17.50 39.31
N MET A 151 -12.04 18.38 40.32
CA MET A 151 -11.18 18.30 41.52
C MET A 151 -11.77 17.41 42.62
N GLU A 152 -13.09 17.38 42.78
CA GLU A 152 -13.77 16.74 43.91
C GLU A 152 -13.48 15.23 44.00
N GLY A 153 -13.01 14.78 45.17
CA GLY A 153 -12.68 13.39 45.45
C GLY A 153 -11.40 12.88 44.76
N SER A 154 -10.62 13.76 44.13
CA SER A 154 -9.40 13.40 43.37
C SER A 154 -8.12 13.39 44.21
N ILE A 155 -7.03 12.82 43.66
CA ILE A 155 -5.71 12.90 44.28
C ILE A 155 -5.20 14.34 44.40
N ILE A 156 -5.41 15.18 43.39
CA ILE A 156 -4.97 16.58 43.45
C ILE A 156 -5.66 17.31 44.61
N GLU A 157 -6.94 17.03 44.90
CA GLU A 157 -7.61 17.58 46.09
C GLU A 157 -6.96 17.09 47.39
N LEU A 158 -6.67 15.79 47.53
CA LEU A 158 -6.02 15.25 48.74
C LEU A 158 -4.65 15.89 49.03
N LEU A 159 -3.88 16.22 47.99
CA LEU A 159 -2.60 16.90 48.11
C LEU A 159 -2.78 18.40 48.36
N ALA A 160 -3.67 19.08 47.64
CA ALA A 160 -3.94 20.51 47.79
C ALA A 160 -4.57 20.87 49.15
N THR A 161 -5.27 19.93 49.78
CA THR A 161 -5.86 20.06 51.13
C THR A 161 -4.98 19.48 52.24
N GLU A 162 -3.74 19.07 51.94
CA GLU A 162 -2.78 18.47 52.88
C GLU A 162 -3.33 17.24 53.64
N LYS A 163 -4.34 16.57 53.08
CA LYS A 163 -4.86 15.29 53.58
C LYS A 163 -3.84 14.15 53.36
N ALA A 164 -2.98 14.26 52.33
CA ALA A 164 -1.86 13.37 52.06
C ALA A 164 -0.53 14.15 51.90
N ASP A 165 0.57 13.58 52.39
CA ASP A 165 1.93 14.15 52.32
C ASP A 165 2.63 13.86 50.97
N ILE A 166 2.22 12.78 50.28
CA ILE A 166 2.78 12.33 49.00
C ILE A 166 1.75 11.45 48.25
N ALA A 167 1.68 11.59 46.93
CA ALA A 167 0.98 10.67 46.04
C ALA A 167 1.97 9.75 45.34
N VAL A 168 1.89 8.45 45.65
CA VAL A 168 2.75 7.38 45.14
C VAL A 168 1.98 6.61 44.07
N ALA A 169 2.02 7.14 42.85
CA ALA A 169 1.44 6.56 41.64
C ALA A 169 2.15 7.17 40.41
N PHE A 170 2.08 6.54 39.25
CA PHE A 170 2.63 7.10 38.01
C PHE A 170 1.71 8.19 37.44
N LEU A 171 1.61 9.33 38.13
CA LEU A 171 0.67 10.39 37.78
C LEU A 171 1.18 11.16 36.55
N PRO A 172 0.36 11.36 35.51
CA PRO A 172 0.72 12.21 34.38
C PRO A 172 0.94 13.65 34.87
N ILE A 173 2.02 14.29 34.41
CA ILE A 173 2.25 15.70 34.70
C ILE A 173 1.24 16.55 33.92
N LEU A 174 0.27 17.13 34.63
CA LEU A 174 -0.75 18.04 34.08
C LEU A 174 -0.31 19.48 34.30
N ALA A 175 -0.47 20.34 33.27
CA ALA A 175 -0.06 21.74 33.35
C ALA A 175 -0.86 22.50 34.42
N ASP A 176 -2.19 22.35 34.38
CA ASP A 176 -3.13 22.97 35.30
C ASP A 176 -2.88 22.60 36.77
N ALA A 177 -2.49 21.35 37.04
CA ALA A 177 -2.29 20.83 38.39
C ALA A 177 -1.10 21.48 39.10
N ARG A 178 -0.09 21.97 38.36
CA ARG A 178 1.12 22.62 38.91
C ARG A 178 0.84 23.88 39.74
N GLN A 179 -0.38 24.44 39.66
CA GLN A 179 -0.80 25.57 40.49
C GLN A 179 -1.12 25.13 41.93
N TYR A 180 -1.50 23.87 42.13
CA TYR A 180 -1.99 23.32 43.40
C TYR A 180 -1.01 22.31 44.03
N ILE A 181 -0.25 21.58 43.19
CA ILE A 181 0.64 20.50 43.60
C ILE A 181 2.02 20.60 42.93
N LEU A 182 3.02 20.04 43.60
CA LEU A 182 4.38 19.91 43.11
C LEU A 182 4.59 18.48 42.59
N TYR A 183 5.12 18.33 41.38
CA TYR A 183 5.51 17.02 40.84
C TYR A 183 6.95 16.67 41.20
N SER A 184 7.22 15.38 41.40
CA SER A 184 8.58 14.84 41.60
C SER A 184 9.43 14.89 40.34
N ALA A 185 10.67 14.40 40.45
CA ALA A 185 11.43 13.92 39.29
C ALA A 185 10.57 12.95 38.44
N GLY A 186 10.66 13.08 37.11
CA GLY A 186 9.92 12.23 36.17
C GLY A 186 10.43 10.77 36.21
N LEU A 187 9.51 9.82 36.40
CA LEU A 187 9.80 8.40 36.54
C LEU A 187 9.92 7.69 35.19
N ASP A 188 9.00 7.98 34.27
CA ASP A 188 9.03 7.48 32.90
C ASP A 188 8.24 8.39 31.93
N GLU A 189 8.36 8.11 30.64
CA GLU A 189 7.44 8.62 29.62
C GLU A 189 6.32 7.58 29.42
N GLY A 190 5.15 7.84 29.98
CA GLY A 190 3.96 7.02 29.81
C GLY A 190 3.46 7.05 28.37
N GLU A 191 3.26 5.87 27.78
CA GLU A 191 2.68 5.67 26.45
C GLU A 191 1.27 5.08 26.61
N TRP A 192 0.23 5.80 26.17
CA TRP A 192 -1.12 5.25 26.08
C TRP A 192 -1.30 4.61 24.70
N MET A 193 -1.55 3.32 24.64
CA MET A 193 -1.70 2.57 23.39
C MET A 193 -3.18 2.23 23.13
N MET A 194 -3.50 2.03 21.86
CA MET A 194 -4.80 1.49 21.44
C MET A 194 -4.71 -0.03 21.31
N ILE A 195 -5.64 -0.75 21.95
CA ILE A 195 -5.90 -2.17 21.70
C ILE A 195 -7.30 -2.35 21.07
N MET A 196 -7.39 -3.22 20.07
CA MET A 196 -8.63 -3.51 19.35
C MET A 196 -8.70 -4.98 18.95
N VAL A 197 -9.87 -5.45 18.52
CA VAL A 197 -10.00 -6.78 17.90
C VAL A 197 -9.12 -6.82 16.66
N ARG A 198 -8.31 -7.88 16.54
CA ARG A 198 -7.43 -8.09 15.39
C ARG A 198 -8.31 -8.17 14.13
N PRO A 199 -8.18 -7.25 13.16
CA PRO A 199 -8.94 -7.35 11.91
C PRO A 199 -8.61 -8.67 11.22
N MET A 200 -9.62 -9.29 10.60
CA MET A 200 -9.36 -10.39 9.68
C MET A 200 -8.45 -9.88 8.56
N GLU A 201 -7.50 -10.70 8.11
CA GLU A 201 -6.60 -10.36 7.00
C GLU A 201 -7.39 -9.71 5.86
N SER A 202 -6.96 -8.51 5.47
CA SER A 202 -7.61 -7.73 4.43
C SER A 202 -7.47 -8.44 3.08
N ALA A 203 -8.45 -9.31 2.79
CA ALA A 203 -8.82 -9.71 1.46
C ALA A 203 -9.34 -8.48 0.72
N SER A 204 -8.40 -7.67 0.22
CA SER A 204 -8.68 -6.56 -0.67
C SER A 204 -9.20 -7.13 -1.97
N GLY A 205 -10.52 -7.04 -2.19
CA GLY A 205 -11.17 -7.54 -3.40
C GLY A 205 -10.65 -6.89 -4.69
N SER A 206 -9.81 -5.86 -4.58
CA SER A 206 -9.05 -5.23 -5.67
C SER A 206 -7.76 -5.98 -6.07
N GLY A 207 -7.54 -7.21 -5.60
CA GLY A 207 -6.28 -7.94 -5.74
C GLY A 207 -5.71 -8.01 -7.17
N LEU A 208 -6.57 -7.95 -8.19
CA LEU A 208 -6.17 -7.92 -9.61
C LEU A 208 -5.52 -6.59 -10.05
N LEU A 209 -5.98 -5.45 -9.50
CA LEU A 209 -5.44 -4.11 -9.82
C LEU A 209 -4.37 -3.64 -8.81
N ALA A 210 -4.31 -4.24 -7.63
CA ALA A 210 -3.35 -3.94 -6.57
C ALA A 210 -1.85 -4.01 -6.94
N PRO A 211 -1.36 -4.82 -7.91
CA PRO A 211 0.07 -4.94 -8.20
C PRO A 211 0.73 -3.68 -8.79
N PHE A 212 -0.07 -2.76 -9.34
CA PHE A 212 0.42 -1.51 -9.96
C PHE A 212 -0.37 -0.30 -9.45
N ASN A 213 0.33 0.83 -9.30
CA ASN A 213 -0.30 2.11 -8.98
C ASN A 213 -1.21 2.60 -10.13
N ARG A 214 -2.18 3.45 -9.79
CA ARG A 214 -3.15 4.02 -10.76
C ARG A 214 -2.46 4.70 -11.94
N ASP A 215 -1.36 5.41 -11.68
CA ASP A 215 -0.60 6.13 -12.71
C ASP A 215 0.03 5.17 -13.72
N VAL A 216 0.54 4.03 -13.26
CA VAL A 216 1.08 2.95 -14.12
C VAL A 216 -0.04 2.35 -14.98
N TRP A 217 -1.22 2.09 -14.41
CA TRP A 217 -2.39 1.64 -15.19
C TRP A 217 -2.80 2.63 -16.29
N ILE A 218 -2.77 3.94 -16.00
CA ILE A 218 -3.05 4.99 -16.98
C ILE A 218 -1.98 5.02 -18.07
N LEU A 219 -0.70 4.92 -17.71
CA LEU A 219 0.41 4.86 -18.68
C LEU A 219 0.33 3.62 -19.59
N ILE A 220 -0.06 2.46 -19.06
CA ILE A 220 -0.32 1.25 -19.86
C ILE A 220 -1.44 1.53 -20.88
N LEU A 221 -2.56 2.08 -20.45
CA LEU A 221 -3.69 2.42 -21.34
C LEU A 221 -3.28 3.40 -22.45
N VAL A 222 -2.56 4.47 -22.09
CA VAL A 222 -2.03 5.45 -23.06
C VAL A 222 -1.05 4.80 -24.05
N SER A 223 -0.17 3.90 -23.58
CA SER A 223 0.79 3.20 -24.46
C SER A 223 0.08 2.31 -25.49
N LEU A 224 -0.97 1.59 -25.09
CA LEU A 224 -1.77 0.73 -25.97
C LEU A 224 -2.47 1.53 -27.07
N LEU A 225 -3.04 2.69 -26.71
CA LEU A 225 -3.69 3.60 -27.65
C LEU A 225 -2.69 4.31 -28.59
N ALA A 226 -1.45 4.51 -28.16
CA ALA A 226 -0.42 5.15 -28.97
C ALA A 226 0.28 4.20 -29.97
N VAL A 227 0.60 2.96 -29.55
CA VAL A 227 1.42 2.04 -30.39
C VAL A 227 0.69 1.58 -31.65
N GLY A 228 -0.64 1.39 -31.61
CA GLY A 228 -1.44 1.01 -32.79
C GLY A 228 -1.32 2.04 -33.94
N PRO A 229 -1.62 3.34 -33.69
CA PRO A 229 -1.37 4.43 -34.62
C PRO A 229 0.09 4.57 -35.07
N ILE A 230 1.07 4.34 -34.19
CA ILE A 230 2.51 4.40 -34.55
C ILE A 230 2.86 3.28 -35.56
N ILE A 231 2.40 2.06 -35.34
CA ILE A 231 2.55 0.93 -36.28
C ILE A 231 1.92 1.28 -37.63
N TYR A 232 0.68 1.77 -37.62
CA TYR A 232 -0.05 2.16 -38.82
C TYR A 232 0.67 3.29 -39.60
N GLY A 233 1.18 4.30 -38.88
CA GLY A 233 1.98 5.38 -39.45
C GLY A 233 3.27 4.88 -40.10
N MET A 234 4.01 3.97 -39.44
CA MET A 234 5.21 3.35 -40.02
C MET A 234 4.89 2.55 -41.30
N LEU A 235 3.78 1.81 -41.31
CA LEU A 235 3.33 1.05 -42.49
C LEU A 235 3.01 1.99 -43.66
N ILE A 236 2.31 3.12 -43.43
CA ILE A 236 2.06 4.14 -44.46
C ILE A 236 3.36 4.77 -44.97
N VAL A 237 4.27 5.16 -44.08
CA VAL A 237 5.55 5.77 -44.45
C VAL A 237 6.37 4.82 -45.32
N ARG A 238 6.42 3.54 -44.96
CA ARG A 238 7.09 2.51 -45.76
C ARG A 238 6.41 2.32 -47.13
N TYR A 239 5.09 2.19 -47.17
CA TYR A 239 4.33 2.07 -48.41
C TYR A 239 4.63 3.24 -49.38
N LYS A 240 4.63 4.48 -48.87
CA LYS A 240 4.98 5.68 -49.66
C LYS A 240 6.43 5.69 -50.15
N MET A 241 7.38 5.19 -49.35
CA MET A 241 8.81 5.22 -49.66
C MET A 241 9.24 4.10 -50.61
N THR A 242 8.76 2.87 -50.44
CA THR A 242 9.28 1.70 -51.18
C THR A 242 8.57 1.46 -52.51
N LYS A 243 7.32 1.90 -52.69
CA LYS A 243 6.50 1.71 -53.92
C LYS A 243 6.34 0.26 -54.41
N ASP A 244 6.63 -0.73 -53.56
CA ASP A 244 6.40 -2.15 -53.88
C ASP A 244 4.92 -2.42 -54.12
N LYS A 245 4.61 -3.17 -55.19
CA LYS A 245 3.23 -3.50 -55.58
C LYS A 245 2.62 -4.66 -54.78
N GLU A 246 3.41 -5.37 -53.98
CA GLU A 246 3.02 -6.59 -53.25
C GLU A 246 2.94 -6.39 -51.72
N GLN A 247 2.54 -5.20 -51.25
CA GLN A 247 2.35 -4.94 -49.82
C GLN A 247 0.88 -4.99 -49.43
N VAL A 248 0.52 -5.91 -48.53
CA VAL A 248 -0.81 -5.98 -47.90
C VAL A 248 -0.99 -4.73 -47.02
N LEU A 249 -1.90 -3.85 -47.40
CA LEU A 249 -2.16 -2.62 -46.67
C LEU A 249 -3.14 -2.88 -45.51
N TYR A 250 -2.60 -3.01 -44.30
CA TYR A 250 -3.40 -3.20 -43.09
C TYR A 250 -4.10 -1.90 -42.66
N THR A 251 -5.37 -2.00 -42.27
CA THR A 251 -6.14 -0.87 -41.73
C THR A 251 -5.77 -0.60 -40.26
N LEU A 252 -6.07 0.61 -39.78
CA LEU A 252 -5.82 1.01 -38.38
C LEU A 252 -6.42 0.01 -37.36
N PRO A 253 -7.67 -0.48 -37.50
CA PRO A 253 -8.22 -1.48 -36.57
C PRO A 253 -7.41 -2.78 -36.48
N HIS A 254 -6.84 -3.29 -37.59
CA HIS A 254 -5.99 -4.48 -37.55
C HIS A 254 -4.67 -4.22 -36.79
N CYS A 255 -4.13 -3.00 -36.88
CA CYS A 255 -2.93 -2.60 -36.12
C CYS A 255 -3.23 -2.48 -34.62
N VAL A 256 -4.38 -1.90 -34.25
CA VAL A 256 -4.83 -1.83 -32.85
C VAL A 256 -5.14 -3.23 -32.29
N TRP A 257 -5.79 -4.08 -33.07
CA TRP A 257 -6.07 -5.48 -32.70
C TRP A 257 -4.78 -6.29 -32.46
N PHE A 258 -3.75 -6.10 -33.29
CA PHE A 258 -2.44 -6.70 -33.06
C PHE A 258 -1.81 -6.26 -31.74
N VAL A 259 -1.83 -4.96 -31.43
CA VAL A 259 -1.29 -4.40 -30.19
C VAL A 259 -2.01 -4.96 -28.95
N TYR A 260 -3.34 -5.05 -29.02
CA TYR A 260 -4.17 -5.65 -27.97
C TYR A 260 -3.96 -7.16 -27.81
N GLY A 261 -3.94 -7.91 -28.91
CA GLY A 261 -3.69 -9.36 -28.91
C GLY A 261 -2.33 -9.71 -28.31
N ALA A 262 -1.29 -8.94 -28.65
CA ALA A 262 0.04 -9.09 -28.08
C ALA A 262 0.05 -8.91 -26.55
N LEU A 263 -0.65 -7.89 -26.02
CA LEU A 263 -0.82 -7.69 -24.57
C LEU A 263 -1.45 -8.92 -23.89
N MET A 264 -2.46 -9.52 -24.51
CA MET A 264 -3.13 -10.74 -24.03
C MET A 264 -2.32 -12.03 -24.25
N LYS A 265 -1.07 -11.94 -24.75
CA LYS A 265 -0.22 -13.07 -25.18
C LYS A 265 -0.89 -13.97 -26.24
N GLN A 266 -1.81 -13.42 -27.01
CA GLN A 266 -2.49 -14.11 -28.11
C GLN A 266 -1.76 -13.88 -29.43
N GLY A 267 -1.65 -14.94 -30.23
CA GLY A 267 -1.07 -14.86 -31.58
C GLY A 267 -1.94 -14.03 -32.53
N SER A 268 -1.31 -13.36 -33.48
CA SER A 268 -1.98 -12.59 -34.53
C SER A 268 -1.46 -13.00 -35.91
N THR A 269 -2.29 -12.85 -36.94
CA THR A 269 -1.94 -13.12 -38.35
C THR A 269 -1.14 -11.99 -39.00
N LEU A 270 -0.93 -10.86 -38.30
CA LEU A 270 -0.17 -9.72 -38.80
C LEU A 270 1.35 -10.01 -38.79
N SER A 271 1.95 -10.17 -39.96
CA SER A 271 3.39 -10.42 -40.12
C SER A 271 4.13 -9.19 -40.69
N PRO A 272 5.18 -8.67 -40.02
CA PRO A 272 5.94 -7.51 -40.51
C PRO A 272 6.90 -7.93 -41.64
N THR A 273 6.61 -7.47 -42.85
CA THR A 273 7.34 -7.80 -44.09
C THR A 273 8.71 -7.13 -44.25
N GLY A 274 9.32 -6.59 -43.19
CA GLY A 274 10.64 -5.96 -43.28
C GLY A 274 11.09 -5.19 -42.05
N ASP A 275 12.32 -4.71 -42.10
CA ASP A 275 13.18 -4.76 -40.91
C ASP A 275 12.92 -3.65 -39.89
N SER A 276 12.56 -2.44 -40.34
CA SER A 276 12.11 -1.37 -39.43
C SER A 276 10.83 -1.77 -38.67
N THR A 277 9.86 -2.36 -39.36
CA THR A 277 8.63 -2.88 -38.74
C THR A 277 8.89 -4.10 -37.85
N ARG A 278 9.83 -4.98 -38.20
CA ARG A 278 10.24 -6.13 -37.37
C ARG A 278 10.89 -5.68 -36.06
N ILE A 279 11.81 -4.71 -36.10
CA ILE A 279 12.44 -4.14 -34.91
C ILE A 279 11.39 -3.50 -34.00
N LEU A 280 10.44 -2.75 -34.55
CA LEU A 280 9.36 -2.15 -33.76
C LEU A 280 8.46 -3.22 -33.12
N PHE A 281 8.07 -4.26 -33.86
CA PHE A 281 7.27 -5.37 -33.32
C PHE A 281 8.03 -6.12 -32.21
N ALA A 282 9.32 -6.41 -32.41
CA ALA A 282 10.18 -7.03 -31.41
C ALA A 282 10.29 -6.16 -30.14
N SER A 283 10.45 -4.84 -30.28
CA SER A 283 10.50 -3.92 -29.14
C SER A 283 9.18 -3.90 -28.34
N TRP A 284 8.05 -3.97 -29.03
CA TRP A 284 6.73 -4.08 -28.40
C TRP A 284 6.54 -5.41 -27.67
N TRP A 285 6.94 -6.54 -28.29
CA TRP A 285 6.88 -7.85 -27.65
C TRP A 285 7.79 -7.95 -26.43
N ILE A 286 9.00 -7.38 -26.47
CA ILE A 286 9.90 -7.30 -25.30
C ILE A 286 9.23 -6.48 -24.18
N PHE A 287 8.71 -5.29 -24.50
CA PHE A 287 8.01 -4.44 -23.53
C PHE A 287 6.83 -5.16 -22.86
N ILE A 288 5.95 -5.79 -23.64
CA ILE A 288 4.81 -6.56 -23.12
C ILE A 288 5.25 -7.78 -22.31
N THR A 289 6.30 -8.48 -22.73
CA THR A 289 6.84 -9.63 -21.98
C THR A 289 7.35 -9.18 -20.61
N ILE A 290 8.11 -8.08 -20.55
CA ILE A 290 8.59 -7.49 -19.30
C ILE A 290 7.41 -7.03 -18.41
N LEU A 291 6.49 -6.25 -18.98
CA LEU A 291 5.32 -5.72 -18.27
C LEU A 291 4.45 -6.82 -17.65
N THR A 292 4.11 -7.84 -18.43
CA THR A 292 3.29 -8.95 -17.95
C THR A 292 4.03 -9.83 -16.95
N SER A 293 5.34 -9.99 -17.06
CA SER A 293 6.15 -10.75 -16.09
C SER A 293 6.23 -10.04 -14.74
N PHE A 294 6.49 -8.73 -14.72
CA PHE A 294 6.44 -7.93 -13.49
C PHE A 294 5.05 -7.92 -12.86
N TYR A 295 3.99 -7.81 -13.68
CA TYR A 295 2.62 -7.94 -13.18
C TYR A 295 2.40 -9.29 -12.47
N THR A 296 2.78 -10.41 -13.10
CA THR A 296 2.63 -11.74 -12.49
C THR A 296 3.49 -11.92 -11.24
N ALA A 297 4.69 -11.37 -11.19
CA ALA A 297 5.57 -11.46 -10.02
C ALA A 297 4.98 -10.66 -8.83
N ASN A 298 4.58 -9.41 -9.06
CA ASN A 298 4.00 -8.55 -8.03
C ASN A 298 2.63 -9.07 -7.56
N LEU A 299 1.80 -9.60 -8.47
CA LEU A 299 0.54 -10.26 -8.13
C LEU A 299 0.77 -11.50 -7.28
N THR A 300 1.72 -12.36 -7.65
CA THR A 300 2.07 -13.55 -6.86
C THR A 300 2.54 -13.15 -5.47
N ALA A 301 3.46 -12.18 -5.35
CA ALA A 301 3.92 -11.67 -4.07
C ALA A 301 2.79 -11.06 -3.22
N PHE A 302 1.82 -10.37 -3.84
CA PHE A 302 0.67 -9.81 -3.12
C PHE A 302 -0.34 -10.88 -2.66
N LEU A 303 -0.47 -11.97 -3.42
CA LEU A 303 -1.35 -13.09 -3.07
C LEU A 303 -0.74 -14.01 -1.99
N THR A 304 0.58 -14.19 -1.99
CA THR A 304 1.27 -15.02 -0.98
C THR A 304 1.57 -14.26 0.31
N LEU A 305 1.92 -12.97 0.24
CA LEU A 305 2.19 -12.14 1.42
C LEU A 305 0.91 -11.53 1.99
N SER A 306 0.40 -12.10 3.07
CA SER A 306 -0.67 -11.50 3.87
C SER A 306 -0.19 -10.20 4.54
N LYS A 307 -0.43 -9.05 3.92
CA LYS A 307 -0.22 -7.74 4.56
C LYS A 307 -1.31 -7.50 5.60
N PHE A 308 -0.96 -7.70 6.87
CA PHE A 308 -1.77 -7.21 7.98
C PHE A 308 -1.69 -5.68 8.02
N THR A 309 -2.86 -5.02 8.00
CA THR A 309 -2.97 -3.58 8.19
C THR A 309 -4.05 -3.31 9.23
N LEU A 310 -3.70 -2.55 10.27
CA LEU A 310 -4.68 -2.10 11.23
C LEU A 310 -5.63 -1.09 10.58
N PRO A 311 -6.94 -1.16 10.83
CA PRO A 311 -7.88 -0.16 10.34
C PRO A 311 -7.64 1.20 11.00
N ILE A 312 -7.04 1.23 12.18
CA ILE A 312 -6.81 2.42 13.01
C ILE A 312 -5.45 2.23 13.67
N ASN A 313 -4.54 3.17 13.46
CA ASN A 313 -3.21 3.10 14.05
C ASN A 313 -2.84 4.35 14.84
N ASN A 314 -3.43 5.50 14.50
CA ASN A 314 -3.15 6.80 15.12
C ASN A 314 -4.46 7.43 15.63
N ALA A 315 -4.39 8.38 16.57
CA ALA A 315 -5.55 9.17 17.04
C ALA A 315 -6.29 9.88 15.88
N GLU A 316 -5.55 10.28 14.84
CA GLU A 316 -6.10 10.85 13.60
C GLU A 316 -6.98 9.87 12.80
N ASP A 317 -6.73 8.56 12.87
CA ASP A 317 -7.60 7.57 12.23
C ASP A 317 -8.91 7.40 13.00
N VAL A 318 -8.85 7.45 14.35
CA VAL A 318 -10.02 7.46 15.23
C VAL A 318 -10.92 8.64 14.86
N ARG A 319 -10.30 9.83 14.70
CA ARG A 319 -10.97 11.06 14.25
C ARG A 319 -11.64 10.91 12.89
N LYS A 320 -10.88 10.54 11.87
CA LYS A 320 -11.36 10.47 10.46
C LYS A 320 -12.39 9.37 10.22
N LYS A 321 -12.39 8.31 11.02
CA LYS A 321 -13.29 7.15 10.89
C LYS A 321 -14.42 7.15 11.93
N GLU A 322 -14.50 8.21 12.73
CA GLU A 322 -15.43 8.39 13.87
C GLU A 322 -15.54 7.13 14.73
N LYS A 323 -14.40 6.52 15.04
CA LYS A 323 -14.39 5.23 15.73
C LYS A 323 -14.67 5.42 17.22
N GLN A 324 -15.62 4.63 17.71
CA GLN A 324 -15.91 4.53 19.13
C GLN A 324 -14.73 3.95 19.93
N PHE A 325 -14.36 4.63 21.01
CA PHE A 325 -13.31 4.17 21.92
C PHE A 325 -13.72 4.34 23.39
N VAL A 326 -13.15 3.49 24.24
CA VAL A 326 -13.32 3.49 25.68
C VAL A 326 -11.97 3.83 26.34
N THR A 327 -12.00 4.53 27.47
CA THR A 327 -10.83 4.75 28.34
C THR A 327 -11.29 4.94 29.78
N ILE A 328 -10.36 4.86 30.74
CA ILE A 328 -10.69 5.01 32.16
C ILE A 328 -10.95 6.49 32.48
N ARG A 329 -12.03 6.78 33.23
CA ARG A 329 -12.38 8.12 33.71
C ARG A 329 -11.23 8.69 34.56
N GLY A 330 -10.92 9.97 34.37
CA GLY A 330 -9.93 10.71 35.16
C GLY A 330 -8.47 10.41 34.84
N ASN A 331 -8.19 9.69 33.73
CA ASN A 331 -6.84 9.46 33.21
C ASN A 331 -6.39 10.62 32.28
N ALA A 332 -5.10 10.67 31.92
CA ALA A 332 -4.49 11.68 31.05
C ALA A 332 -5.24 11.89 29.73
N ILE A 333 -5.86 10.85 29.19
CA ILE A 333 -6.66 10.89 27.96
C ILE A 333 -7.88 11.81 28.10
N GLU A 334 -8.63 11.71 29.19
CA GLU A 334 -9.81 12.56 29.41
C GLU A 334 -9.40 14.04 29.55
N TYR A 335 -8.31 14.31 30.28
CA TYR A 335 -7.73 15.65 30.37
C TYR A 335 -7.31 16.19 28.99
N ALA A 336 -6.59 15.39 28.20
CA ALA A 336 -6.06 15.81 26.90
C ALA A 336 -7.15 16.02 25.82
N ILE A 337 -8.35 15.48 26.03
CA ILE A 337 -9.52 15.73 25.17
C ILE A 337 -10.34 16.93 25.68
N LYS A 338 -10.38 17.18 27.00
CA LYS A 338 -11.14 18.27 27.64
C LYS A 338 -10.43 19.64 27.66
N ASN A 339 -9.10 19.68 27.54
CA ASN A 339 -8.31 20.91 27.61
C ASN A 339 -7.99 21.45 26.20
N SER A 340 -8.19 22.74 25.96
CA SER A 340 -8.08 23.36 24.62
C SER A 340 -6.68 23.30 24.03
N ASP A 341 -5.67 23.33 24.89
CA ASP A 341 -4.27 23.55 24.53
C ASP A 341 -3.55 22.25 24.14
N GLU A 342 -4.26 21.13 24.24
CA GLU A 342 -3.78 19.77 23.99
C GLU A 342 -4.11 19.29 22.57
N THR A 343 -3.24 18.49 21.97
CA THR A 343 -3.42 18.01 20.58
C THR A 343 -4.65 17.09 20.42
N LEU A 344 -5.01 16.37 21.49
CA LEU A 344 -6.16 15.47 21.54
C LEU A 344 -7.51 16.21 21.70
N ASN A 345 -7.52 17.52 21.95
CA ASN A 345 -8.73 18.36 21.95
C ASN A 345 -9.48 18.28 20.61
N SER A 346 -8.77 17.99 19.53
CA SER A 346 -9.35 17.71 18.21
C SER A 346 -10.33 16.52 18.18
N LEU A 347 -10.41 15.72 19.25
CA LEU A 347 -11.33 14.61 19.46
C LEU A 347 -12.54 14.97 20.35
N SER A 348 -12.63 16.20 20.89
CA SER A 348 -13.74 16.65 21.76
C SER A 348 -15.12 16.39 21.14
N PHE A 349 -15.28 16.63 19.83
CA PHE A 349 -16.55 16.35 19.13
C PHE A 349 -16.97 14.86 19.16
N LEU A 350 -16.05 13.91 19.36
CA LEU A 350 -16.40 12.50 19.55
C LEU A 350 -17.06 12.26 20.91
N VAL A 351 -16.70 13.05 21.93
CA VAL A 351 -17.38 13.06 23.24
C VAL A 351 -18.79 13.61 23.07
N ASP A 352 -18.95 14.74 22.38
CA ASP A 352 -20.27 15.34 22.09
C ASP A 352 -21.18 14.37 21.30
N LYS A 353 -20.61 13.64 20.34
CA LYS A 353 -21.30 12.57 19.58
C LYS A 353 -21.57 11.28 20.38
N HIS A 354 -21.20 11.22 21.66
CA HIS A 354 -21.33 10.03 22.51
C HIS A 354 -20.59 8.79 21.96
N LEU A 355 -19.48 9.01 21.24
CA LEU A 355 -18.62 7.97 20.69
C LEU A 355 -17.45 7.60 21.64
N VAL A 356 -17.26 8.37 22.72
CA VAL A 356 -16.23 8.13 23.75
C VAL A 356 -16.91 7.65 25.04
N GLU A 357 -16.50 6.49 25.54
CA GLU A 357 -16.99 5.91 26.80
C GLU A 357 -15.92 6.08 27.88
N PHE A 358 -16.12 7.01 28.83
CA PHE A 358 -15.26 7.17 30.01
C PHE A 358 -15.75 6.22 31.12
N THR A 359 -15.11 5.06 31.26
CA THR A 359 -15.56 4.03 32.19
C THR A 359 -14.97 4.20 33.60
N THR A 360 -15.78 3.93 34.62
CA THR A 360 -15.35 3.80 36.02
C THR A 360 -14.98 2.37 36.40
N ASN A 361 -15.19 1.40 35.51
CA ASN A 361 -14.75 0.02 35.70
C ASN A 361 -13.22 -0.02 35.61
N LEU A 362 -12.55 -0.58 36.62
CA LEU A 362 -11.09 -0.69 36.68
C LEU A 362 -10.59 -2.08 36.24
N ASN A 363 -11.49 -3.02 35.93
CA ASN A 363 -11.14 -4.35 35.48
C ASN A 363 -10.87 -4.36 33.96
N ASP A 364 -9.62 -4.12 33.58
CA ASP A 364 -9.14 -4.15 32.19
C ASP A 364 -9.59 -5.41 31.41
N SER A 365 -9.67 -6.58 32.07
CA SER A 365 -10.08 -7.84 31.43
C SER A 365 -11.57 -7.87 31.08
N ASP A 366 -12.41 -7.26 31.91
CA ASP A 366 -13.84 -7.14 31.64
C ASP A 366 -14.10 -6.14 30.51
N ILE A 367 -13.41 -5.00 30.50
CA ILE A 367 -13.48 -4.00 29.40
C ILE A 367 -13.07 -4.63 28.06
N LEU A 368 -11.98 -5.41 28.05
CA LEU A 368 -11.50 -6.09 26.84
C LEU A 368 -12.53 -7.10 26.31
N MET A 369 -13.18 -7.87 27.19
CA MET A 369 -14.13 -8.91 26.77
C MET A 369 -15.54 -8.37 26.49
N THR A 370 -15.99 -7.30 27.15
CA THR A 370 -17.33 -6.72 26.95
C THR A 370 -17.33 -5.63 25.88
N THR A 371 -16.40 -4.70 25.93
CA THR A 371 -16.43 -3.48 25.11
C THR A 371 -15.54 -3.61 23.88
N VAL A 372 -14.32 -4.12 24.00
CA VAL A 372 -13.48 -4.37 22.81
C VAL A 372 -14.02 -5.57 22.01
N SER A 373 -14.21 -6.73 22.64
CA SER A 373 -14.60 -7.94 21.90
C SER A 373 -16.06 -7.98 21.42
N LYS A 374 -17.05 -7.55 22.23
CA LYS A 374 -18.48 -7.60 21.81
C LYS A 374 -18.95 -6.31 21.13
N LYS A 375 -18.67 -5.12 21.69
CA LYS A 375 -19.05 -3.84 21.06
C LYS A 375 -18.12 -3.43 19.90
N ASN A 376 -16.97 -4.09 19.71
CA ASN A 376 -15.95 -3.73 18.71
C ASN A 376 -15.41 -2.30 18.89
N TYR A 377 -15.28 -1.82 20.13
CA TYR A 377 -14.67 -0.51 20.43
C TYR A 377 -13.14 -0.63 20.47
N VAL A 378 -12.44 0.49 20.33
CA VAL A 378 -11.00 0.58 20.66
C VAL A 378 -10.86 0.87 22.15
N TYR A 379 -9.95 0.19 22.87
CA TYR A 379 -9.61 0.56 24.25
C TYR A 379 -8.29 1.32 24.26
N VAL A 380 -8.27 2.51 24.88
CA VAL A 380 -7.08 3.33 25.07
C VAL A 380 -6.61 3.20 26.52
N ARG A 381 -5.41 2.67 26.72
CA ARG A 381 -4.85 2.36 28.04
C ARG A 381 -3.32 2.41 28.06
N ASP A 382 -2.75 2.59 29.23
CA ASP A 382 -1.30 2.60 29.47
C ASP A 382 -0.62 1.32 28.96
N ARG A 383 0.54 1.49 28.31
CA ARG A 383 1.28 0.41 27.67
C ARG A 383 1.61 -0.77 28.60
N PRO A 384 2.13 -0.59 29.84
CA PRO A 384 2.42 -1.72 30.72
C PRO A 384 1.16 -2.52 31.09
N ALA A 385 0.03 -1.85 31.30
CA ALA A 385 -1.25 -2.51 31.57
C ALA A 385 -1.73 -3.32 30.35
N ILE A 386 -1.60 -2.79 29.13
CA ILE A 386 -1.93 -3.51 27.89
C ILE A 386 -1.00 -4.72 27.67
N GLU A 387 0.32 -4.58 27.82
CA GLU A 387 1.28 -5.68 27.63
C GLU A 387 0.97 -6.83 28.62
N HIS A 388 0.71 -6.50 29.88
CA HIS A 388 0.28 -7.47 30.89
C HIS A 388 -1.09 -8.10 30.64
N LEU A 389 -2.06 -7.31 30.17
CA LEU A 389 -3.41 -7.77 29.84
C LEU A 389 -3.38 -8.78 28.67
N VAL A 390 -2.66 -8.44 27.60
CA VAL A 390 -2.45 -9.31 26.44
C VAL A 390 -1.69 -10.57 26.85
N TYR A 391 -0.67 -10.46 27.72
CA TYR A 391 0.05 -11.63 28.23
C TYR A 391 -0.85 -12.59 29.01
N LYS A 392 -1.67 -12.07 29.92
CA LYS A 392 -2.64 -12.86 30.70
C LYS A 392 -3.64 -13.58 29.79
N ASP A 393 -4.23 -12.87 28.83
CA ASP A 393 -5.19 -13.43 27.85
C ASP A 393 -4.53 -14.51 26.97
N TYR A 394 -3.32 -14.25 26.47
CA TYR A 394 -2.52 -15.22 25.70
C TYR A 394 -2.26 -16.52 26.48
N LEU A 395 -1.83 -16.42 27.75
CA LEU A 395 -1.57 -17.58 28.59
C LEU A 395 -2.84 -18.42 28.84
N VAL A 396 -4.00 -17.79 29.00
CA VAL A 396 -5.28 -18.49 29.15
C VAL A 396 -5.67 -19.20 27.85
N ARG A 397 -5.59 -18.51 26.70
CA ARG A 397 -5.97 -19.09 25.40
C ARG A 397 -5.06 -20.23 24.95
N ARG A 398 -3.75 -20.11 25.21
CA ARG A 398 -2.76 -21.15 24.92
C ARG A 398 -3.00 -22.44 25.72
N LYS A 399 -3.54 -22.34 26.95
CA LYS A 399 -3.97 -23.51 27.74
C LYS A 399 -5.19 -24.22 27.15
N VAL A 400 -6.12 -23.46 26.56
CA VAL A 400 -7.35 -24.02 25.95
C VAL A 400 -7.07 -24.67 24.59
N ASN A 401 -6.30 -24.00 23.73
CA ASN A 401 -5.97 -24.49 22.39
C ASN A 401 -4.45 -24.43 22.19
N PRO A 402 -3.69 -25.54 22.18
CA PRO A 402 -2.23 -25.46 22.05
C PRO A 402 -1.72 -25.16 20.62
N ILE A 403 -2.52 -25.43 19.58
CA ILE A 403 -2.04 -25.52 18.18
C ILE A 403 -2.19 -24.21 17.38
N ASN A 404 -3.26 -23.44 17.58
CA ASN A 404 -3.62 -22.35 16.66
C ASN A 404 -3.21 -20.97 17.21
N GLU A 405 -2.06 -20.46 16.80
CA GLU A 405 -1.49 -19.18 17.25
C GLU A 405 -2.41 -17.97 16.99
N ARG A 406 -3.23 -18.02 15.93
CA ARG A 406 -4.25 -16.99 15.65
C ARG A 406 -5.36 -16.95 16.70
N SER A 407 -5.66 -18.09 17.34
CA SER A 407 -6.65 -18.15 18.43
C SER A 407 -6.06 -17.75 19.80
N HIS A 408 -4.72 -17.70 19.93
CA HIS A 408 -4.05 -17.16 21.12
C HIS A 408 -4.05 -15.63 21.16
N CYS A 409 -4.06 -14.99 19.99
CA CYS A 409 -3.89 -13.55 19.83
C CYS A 409 -5.06 -12.89 19.06
N PRO A 410 -6.28 -12.84 19.61
CA PRO A 410 -7.46 -12.26 18.95
C PRO A 410 -7.48 -10.72 18.98
N PHE A 411 -6.61 -10.09 19.76
CA PHE A 411 -6.46 -8.65 19.83
C PHE A 411 -5.16 -8.20 19.15
N ALA A 412 -5.12 -6.94 18.74
CA ALA A 412 -3.93 -6.31 18.17
C ALA A 412 -3.79 -4.88 18.73
N THR A 413 -2.55 -4.48 18.97
CA THR A 413 -2.16 -3.15 19.44
C THR A 413 -1.68 -2.27 18.29
N ALA A 414 -1.99 -0.97 18.35
CA ALA A 414 -1.47 0.02 17.41
C ALA A 414 0.06 0.16 17.50
N THR A 415 0.73 0.58 16.41
CA THR A 415 2.18 0.88 16.46
C THR A 415 2.47 2.25 17.06
N THR A 416 1.56 3.22 16.92
CA THR A 416 1.76 4.56 17.48
C THR A 416 1.00 4.73 18.79
N PRO A 417 1.61 5.38 19.80
CA PRO A 417 0.89 5.78 21.01
C PRO A 417 -0.13 6.85 20.68
N PHE A 418 -1.28 6.74 21.34
CA PHE A 418 -2.38 7.69 21.28
C PHE A 418 -2.08 8.98 22.06
N LEU A 419 -1.33 8.85 23.17
CA LEU A 419 -0.76 9.96 23.94
C LEU A 419 0.62 9.55 24.49
N LYS A 420 1.52 10.51 24.63
CA LYS A 420 2.76 10.43 25.41
C LYS A 420 2.77 11.51 26.49
N ARG A 421 3.15 11.15 27.72
CA ARG A 421 3.27 12.11 28.84
C ARG A 421 4.25 11.60 29.89
N VAL A 422 5.12 12.48 30.39
CA VAL A 422 5.97 12.15 31.54
C VAL A 422 5.09 11.93 32.77
N ARG A 423 5.40 10.87 33.54
CA ARG A 423 4.71 10.50 34.77
C ARG A 423 5.64 10.66 35.97
N ALA A 424 5.09 11.07 37.10
CA ALA A 424 5.82 11.43 38.30
C ALA A 424 4.99 11.13 39.56
N PHE A 425 5.63 11.07 40.73
CA PHE A 425 4.93 11.23 42.01
C PHE A 425 4.52 12.71 42.17
N ALA A 426 3.65 12.98 43.13
CA ALA A 426 3.24 14.35 43.46
C ALA A 426 3.25 14.59 44.97
N TYR A 427 3.40 15.86 45.33
CA TYR A 427 3.46 16.36 46.69
C TYR A 427 2.58 17.61 46.84
N PRO A 428 2.08 17.92 48.06
CA PRO A 428 1.62 19.27 48.39
C PRO A 428 2.73 20.31 48.16
N ASN A 429 2.33 21.52 47.75
CA ASN A 429 3.24 22.66 47.53
C ASN A 429 4.04 23.09 48.77
N THR A 430 3.62 22.70 49.97
CA THR A 430 4.25 23.01 51.26
C THR A 430 5.33 22.01 51.70
N THR A 431 5.52 20.92 50.94
CA THR A 431 6.47 19.86 51.34
C THR A 431 7.92 20.26 51.16
N ARG A 432 8.77 19.68 52.02
CA ARG A 432 10.24 19.72 51.91
C ARG A 432 10.84 18.39 51.45
N TRP A 433 10.03 17.32 51.35
CA TRP A 433 10.49 15.95 51.11
C TRP A 433 10.98 15.70 49.69
N ASN A 434 10.52 16.51 48.73
CA ASN A 434 10.97 16.49 47.35
C ASN A 434 12.49 16.62 47.23
N THR A 435 13.14 17.48 48.03
CA THR A 435 14.61 17.65 47.98
C THR A 435 15.35 16.36 48.32
N LEU A 436 14.76 15.52 49.18
CA LEU A 436 15.32 14.25 49.64
C LEU A 436 15.01 13.08 48.69
N PHE A 437 13.79 13.05 48.16
CA PHE A 437 13.30 11.95 47.33
C PHE A 437 13.63 12.10 45.85
N ASP A 438 13.52 13.30 45.27
CA ASP A 438 13.72 13.52 43.83
C ASP A 438 15.11 13.08 43.33
N PRO A 439 16.24 13.35 44.04
CA PRO A 439 17.54 12.83 43.61
C PRO A 439 17.62 11.30 43.66
N GLN A 440 16.90 10.64 44.58
CA GLN A 440 16.91 9.18 44.67
C GLN A 440 16.03 8.54 43.60
N LEU A 441 14.87 9.14 43.31
CA LEU A 441 14.01 8.76 42.20
C LEU A 441 14.75 8.92 40.86
N LEU A 442 15.44 10.05 40.66
CA LEU A 442 16.25 10.28 39.46
C LEU A 442 17.36 9.23 39.32
N ASN A 443 18.10 8.92 40.40
CA ASN A 443 19.11 7.84 40.38
C ASN A 443 18.51 6.47 40.02
N MET A 444 17.28 6.16 40.45
CA MET A 444 16.58 4.92 40.09
C MET A 444 16.12 4.90 38.62
N VAL A 445 15.78 6.06 38.05
CA VAL A 445 15.43 6.23 36.63
C VAL A 445 16.69 6.09 35.75
N GLU A 446 17.76 6.82 36.08
CA GLU A 446 19.05 6.77 35.37
C GLU A 446 19.72 5.40 35.47
N GLY A 447 19.62 4.73 36.62
CA GLY A 447 20.03 3.34 36.80
C GLY A 447 19.16 2.30 36.07
N GLY A 448 18.07 2.74 35.41
CA GLY A 448 17.17 1.87 34.65
C GLY A 448 16.26 0.97 35.51
N LEU A 449 16.24 1.14 36.83
CA LEU A 449 15.48 0.31 37.77
C LEU A 449 13.98 0.39 37.51
N VAL A 450 13.45 1.60 37.27
CA VAL A 450 12.03 1.82 36.95
C VAL A 450 11.62 1.04 35.69
N LYS A 451 12.42 1.13 34.62
CA LYS A 451 12.18 0.42 33.36
C LYS A 451 12.32 -1.10 33.50
N PHE A 452 13.24 -1.57 34.34
CA PHE A 452 13.37 -2.99 34.67
C PHE A 452 12.13 -3.50 35.41
N LYS A 453 11.68 -2.80 36.45
CA LYS A 453 10.52 -3.18 37.26
C LYS A 453 9.21 -3.20 36.49
N LEU A 454 9.00 -2.26 35.57
CA LEU A 454 7.87 -2.26 34.64
C LEU A 454 7.83 -3.49 33.70
N LEU A 455 8.95 -4.19 33.51
CA LEU A 455 9.09 -5.32 32.59
C LEU A 455 9.41 -6.65 33.29
N GLU A 456 9.63 -6.66 34.61
CA GLU A 456 10.16 -7.82 35.37
C GLU A 456 9.27 -9.07 35.24
N ASN A 457 7.96 -8.86 35.19
CA ASN A 457 6.95 -9.92 35.09
C ASN A 457 6.47 -10.19 33.64
N LEU A 458 7.17 -9.65 32.63
CA LEU A 458 6.86 -9.82 31.22
C LEU A 458 7.97 -10.62 30.49
N PRO A 459 7.62 -11.40 29.45
CA PRO A 459 8.62 -12.07 28.63
C PRO A 459 9.42 -11.05 27.81
N LYS A 460 10.71 -11.34 27.57
CA LYS A 460 11.59 -10.50 26.73
C LYS A 460 11.23 -10.50 25.23
N ALA A 461 10.32 -11.37 24.81
CA ALA A 461 9.86 -11.48 23.42
C ALA A 461 8.52 -10.76 23.25
N GLU A 462 8.32 -10.12 22.09
CA GLU A 462 7.06 -9.45 21.76
C GLU A 462 5.89 -10.45 21.75
N ILE A 463 4.88 -10.21 22.58
CA ILE A 463 3.69 -11.05 22.66
C ILE A 463 2.72 -10.64 21.55
N CYS A 464 2.23 -11.60 20.77
CA CYS A 464 1.24 -11.37 19.73
C CYS A 464 1.62 -10.31 18.65
N PRO A 465 2.83 -10.38 18.05
CA PRO A 465 3.31 -9.39 17.08
C PRO A 465 2.32 -9.17 15.95
N GLN A 466 2.28 -7.96 15.37
CA GLN A 466 1.30 -7.58 14.37
C GLN A 466 1.21 -8.59 13.21
N ASN A 467 2.38 -8.97 12.67
CA ASN A 467 2.54 -10.10 11.77
C ASN A 467 2.81 -11.37 12.59
N LEU A 468 1.79 -12.22 12.73
CA LEU A 468 1.82 -13.52 13.41
C LEU A 468 2.72 -14.59 12.75
N GLY A 469 3.67 -14.22 11.88
CA GLY A 469 4.41 -15.17 11.04
C GLY A 469 3.46 -15.99 10.14
N GLY A 470 2.87 -15.33 9.14
CA GLY A 470 1.89 -15.98 8.27
C GLY A 470 2.46 -17.21 7.56
N THR A 471 1.98 -18.39 7.95
CA THR A 471 1.95 -19.55 7.04
C THR A 471 1.23 -19.16 5.75
N GLU A 472 1.69 -19.72 4.63
CA GLU A 472 1.28 -19.29 3.28
C GLU A 472 -0.24 -19.14 3.15
N ARG A 473 -0.68 -17.95 2.75
CA ARG A 473 -2.11 -17.64 2.64
C ARG A 473 -2.73 -18.41 1.48
N GLN A 474 -3.60 -19.36 1.78
CA GLN A 474 -4.46 -20.00 0.78
C GLN A 474 -5.45 -18.98 0.19
N LEU A 475 -5.53 -18.94 -1.15
CA LEU A 475 -6.50 -18.10 -1.86
C LEU A 475 -7.93 -18.54 -1.54
N LYS A 476 -8.82 -17.57 -1.32
CA LYS A 476 -10.26 -17.82 -1.09
C LYS A 476 -11.08 -17.29 -2.26
N ASN A 477 -12.26 -17.85 -2.48
CA ASN A 477 -13.19 -17.39 -3.53
C ASN A 477 -13.49 -15.88 -3.45
N ARG A 478 -13.47 -15.30 -2.24
CA ARG A 478 -13.60 -13.83 -2.02
C ARG A 478 -12.52 -13.01 -2.74
N ASP A 479 -11.30 -13.53 -2.87
CA ASP A 479 -10.19 -12.84 -3.55
C ASP A 479 -10.32 -12.88 -5.08
N LEU A 480 -11.08 -13.85 -5.61
CA LEU A 480 -11.33 -14.04 -7.04
C LEU A 480 -12.59 -13.33 -7.56
N VAL A 481 -13.39 -12.71 -6.67
CA VAL A 481 -14.66 -12.04 -7.02
C VAL A 481 -14.49 -11.01 -8.15
N MET A 482 -13.40 -10.23 -8.13
CA MET A 482 -13.14 -9.24 -9.18
C MET A 482 -12.96 -9.89 -10.56
N THR A 483 -12.28 -11.04 -10.64
CA THR A 483 -12.10 -11.78 -11.89
C THR A 483 -13.45 -12.26 -12.45
N TYR A 484 -14.34 -12.74 -11.58
CA TYR A 484 -15.71 -13.12 -11.99
C TYR A 484 -16.53 -11.92 -12.48
N LEU A 485 -16.44 -10.77 -11.81
CA LEU A 485 -17.12 -9.53 -12.23
C LEU A 485 -16.61 -9.04 -13.59
N VAL A 486 -15.30 -9.06 -13.84
CA VAL A 486 -14.72 -8.71 -15.16
C VAL A 486 -15.20 -9.66 -16.25
N MET A 487 -15.29 -10.96 -15.96
CA MET A 487 -15.79 -11.94 -16.93
C MET A 487 -17.28 -11.72 -17.27
N LEU A 488 -18.13 -11.51 -16.26
CA LEU A 488 -19.56 -11.24 -16.44
C LEU A 488 -19.83 -9.94 -17.20
N THR A 489 -19.11 -8.87 -16.88
CA THR A 489 -19.19 -7.59 -17.61
C THR A 489 -18.68 -7.71 -19.04
N GLY A 490 -17.65 -8.53 -19.30
CA GLY A 490 -17.20 -8.88 -20.65
C GLY A 490 -18.28 -9.59 -21.48
N PHE A 491 -18.97 -10.59 -20.93
CA PHE A 491 -20.08 -11.24 -21.63
C PHE A 491 -21.29 -10.30 -21.85
N ALA A 492 -21.66 -9.50 -20.84
CA ALA A 492 -22.76 -8.54 -20.97
C ALA A 492 -22.50 -7.49 -22.04
N THR A 493 -21.27 -6.95 -22.11
CA THR A 493 -20.87 -5.99 -23.15
C THR A 493 -20.80 -6.63 -24.53
N ALA A 494 -20.30 -7.86 -24.66
CA ALA A 494 -20.31 -8.58 -25.94
C ALA A 494 -21.73 -8.82 -26.47
N ILE A 495 -22.67 -9.22 -25.60
CA ILE A 495 -24.09 -9.40 -25.95
C ILE A 495 -24.71 -8.05 -26.36
N ALA A 496 -24.45 -6.97 -25.61
CA ALA A 496 -24.96 -5.64 -25.94
C ALA A 496 -24.44 -5.14 -27.31
N VAL A 497 -23.15 -5.33 -27.60
CA VAL A 497 -22.55 -5.00 -28.90
C VAL A 497 -23.21 -5.82 -30.01
N PHE A 498 -23.33 -7.14 -29.86
CA PHE A 498 -23.99 -8.00 -30.85
C PHE A 498 -25.45 -7.61 -31.12
N VAL A 499 -26.23 -7.35 -30.07
CA VAL A 499 -27.63 -6.89 -30.19
C VAL A 499 -27.71 -5.53 -30.88
N SER A 500 -26.81 -4.59 -30.54
CA SER A 500 -26.78 -3.28 -31.20
C SER A 500 -26.39 -3.39 -32.69
N GLU A 501 -25.40 -4.21 -33.05
CA GLU A 501 -25.05 -4.45 -34.46
C GLU A 501 -26.22 -5.07 -35.24
N MET A 502 -26.88 -6.08 -34.66
CA MET A 502 -28.07 -6.70 -35.24
C MET A 502 -29.18 -5.68 -35.45
N PHE A 503 -29.45 -4.83 -34.45
CA PHE A 503 -30.44 -3.76 -34.54
C PHE A 503 -30.09 -2.71 -35.61
N PHE A 504 -28.84 -2.26 -35.66
CA PHE A 504 -28.37 -1.33 -36.70
C PHE A 504 -28.46 -1.93 -38.11
N ARG A 505 -28.11 -3.21 -38.29
CA ARG A 505 -28.29 -3.93 -39.57
C ARG A 505 -29.77 -3.95 -39.99
N ILE A 506 -30.67 -4.37 -39.09
CA ILE A 506 -32.11 -4.42 -39.35
C ILE A 506 -32.68 -3.03 -39.69
N LEU A 507 -32.26 -1.98 -38.99
CA LEU A 507 -32.68 -0.61 -39.30
C LEU A 507 -32.16 -0.14 -40.66
N ASN A 508 -30.90 -0.43 -40.99
CA ASN A 508 -30.30 -0.01 -42.25
C ASN A 508 -30.87 -0.76 -43.44
N GLU A 509 -31.14 -2.07 -43.32
CA GLU A 509 -31.88 -2.87 -44.31
C GLU A 509 -33.30 -2.36 -44.50
N ARG A 510 -34.02 -2.02 -43.43
CA ARG A 510 -35.37 -1.40 -43.53
C ARG A 510 -35.33 -0.04 -44.22
N LYS A 511 -34.24 0.73 -44.07
CA LYS A 511 -34.06 2.02 -44.73
C LYS A 511 -33.75 1.83 -46.22
N LEU A 512 -32.80 0.96 -46.57
CA LEU A 512 -32.48 0.57 -47.95
C LEU A 512 -33.71 0.01 -48.69
N ASN A 513 -34.49 -0.86 -48.06
CA ASN A 513 -35.70 -1.42 -48.65
C ASN A 513 -36.81 -0.37 -48.83
N LYS A 514 -36.90 0.65 -47.97
CA LYS A 514 -37.78 1.80 -48.19
C LYS A 514 -37.32 2.65 -49.37
N GLU A 515 -36.03 3.00 -49.42
CA GLU A 515 -35.46 3.80 -50.51
C GLU A 515 -35.60 3.08 -51.88
N GLN A 516 -35.43 1.75 -51.93
CA GLN A 516 -35.72 0.95 -53.12
C GLN A 516 -37.22 0.89 -53.47
N SER A 517 -38.10 0.79 -52.47
CA SER A 517 -39.56 0.79 -52.69
C SER A 517 -40.08 2.12 -53.23
N GLU A 518 -39.56 3.25 -52.72
CA GLU A 518 -39.89 4.59 -53.21
C GLU A 518 -39.31 4.83 -54.62
N ALA A 519 -38.09 4.36 -54.90
CA ALA A 519 -37.51 4.41 -56.24
C ALA A 519 -38.28 3.56 -57.27
N ALA A 520 -38.81 2.40 -56.88
CA ALA A 520 -39.66 1.58 -57.72
C ALA A 520 -41.03 2.23 -57.99
N ARG A 521 -41.62 2.87 -56.98
CA ARG A 521 -42.90 3.60 -57.07
C ARG A 521 -42.84 4.81 -58.00
N ASN A 522 -41.68 5.48 -58.07
CA ASN A 522 -41.45 6.61 -58.98
C ASN A 522 -41.16 6.22 -60.44
N ARG A 523 -41.08 4.92 -60.77
CA ARG A 523 -41.05 4.40 -62.16
C ARG A 523 -42.45 4.02 -62.68
N GLY A 524 -43.50 4.50 -62.01
CA GLY A 524 -44.90 4.13 -62.26
C GLY A 524 -45.69 4.99 -63.26
N THR A 525 -45.04 5.89 -64.02
CA THR A 525 -45.66 6.64 -65.12
C THR A 525 -44.61 6.97 -66.17
N ASP A 526 -44.63 6.24 -67.29
CA ASP A 526 -44.57 6.77 -68.66
C ASP A 526 -44.33 5.60 -69.64
N GLY A 527 -45.30 5.39 -70.53
CA GLY A 527 -45.25 4.32 -71.52
C GLY A 527 -44.54 4.76 -72.79
N VAL A 528 -43.44 4.08 -73.14
CA VAL A 528 -42.90 4.07 -74.50
C VAL A 528 -42.64 2.63 -74.92
N THR A 529 -43.43 2.14 -75.86
CA THR A 529 -43.33 0.79 -76.41
C THR A 529 -42.41 0.78 -77.64
N TYR A 530 -41.29 0.06 -77.58
CA TYR A 530 -40.58 -0.35 -78.80
C TYR A 530 -40.06 -1.80 -78.71
N VAL A 531 -40.56 -2.60 -79.67
CA VAL A 531 -39.98 -3.80 -80.29
C VAL A 531 -39.52 -4.95 -79.36
N ASN A 532 -40.16 -6.10 -79.54
CA ASN A 532 -39.83 -7.37 -78.89
C ASN A 532 -38.75 -8.15 -79.67
N ALA A 533 -38.17 -9.17 -79.02
CA ALA A 533 -37.31 -10.24 -79.56
C ALA A 533 -35.80 -10.00 -79.76
N LYS A 534 -35.03 -10.14 -78.67
CA LYS A 534 -34.16 -11.33 -78.47
C LYS A 534 -33.69 -11.46 -77.02
N ALA A 535 -33.65 -12.71 -76.52
CA ALA A 535 -33.39 -13.01 -75.11
C ALA A 535 -31.90 -13.04 -74.76
N MET A 536 -31.52 -12.51 -73.58
CA MET A 536 -30.24 -12.83 -72.95
C MET A 536 -30.26 -12.61 -71.41
N GLY A 537 -29.89 -13.65 -70.66
CA GLY A 537 -29.25 -13.60 -69.33
C GLY A 537 -29.87 -12.79 -68.19
N TYR A 538 -30.58 -13.46 -67.28
CA TYR A 538 -30.88 -12.96 -65.94
C TYR A 538 -29.59 -12.86 -65.10
N GLY A 539 -29.31 -11.69 -64.51
CA GLY A 539 -28.14 -11.47 -63.67
C GLY A 539 -28.26 -10.20 -62.82
N ASP A 540 -28.81 -10.34 -61.62
CA ASP A 540 -28.10 -10.03 -60.37
C ASP A 540 -28.99 -10.36 -59.16
N SER A 541 -28.42 -11.14 -58.25
CA SER A 541 -29.02 -11.61 -56.99
C SER A 541 -28.20 -11.04 -55.80
N PRO A 542 -28.73 -10.97 -54.57
CA PRO A 542 -28.04 -10.38 -53.42
C PRO A 542 -26.65 -10.98 -53.12
N PRO A 543 -25.79 -10.26 -52.38
CA PRO A 543 -24.38 -10.62 -52.20
C PRO A 543 -24.20 -12.00 -51.54
N PRO A 544 -23.12 -12.72 -51.88
CA PRO A 544 -22.96 -14.12 -51.53
C PRO A 544 -22.63 -14.34 -50.04
N PRO A 545 -22.89 -15.55 -49.50
CA PRO A 545 -22.49 -15.91 -48.14
C PRO A 545 -20.97 -15.95 -47.96
N TYR A 546 -20.53 -15.97 -46.70
CA TYR A 546 -19.13 -15.92 -46.24
C TYR A 546 -18.17 -17.01 -46.78
N ALA A 547 -18.66 -17.94 -47.61
CA ALA A 547 -17.89 -19.05 -48.19
C ALA A 547 -16.99 -18.66 -49.38
N GLU A 548 -17.23 -17.53 -50.06
CA GLU A 548 -16.49 -17.16 -51.28
C GLU A 548 -15.08 -16.56 -51.06
N ILE A 549 -14.68 -16.29 -49.82
CA ILE A 549 -13.35 -15.71 -49.52
C ILE A 549 -12.20 -16.66 -49.92
N PHE A 550 -12.46 -17.97 -50.07
CA PHE A 550 -11.45 -18.98 -50.41
C PHE A 550 -11.49 -19.49 -51.86
N SER A 551 -12.40 -19.02 -52.71
CA SER A 551 -12.58 -19.54 -54.09
C SER A 551 -11.96 -18.68 -55.21
N ARG A 552 -11.26 -17.59 -54.88
CA ARG A 552 -10.83 -16.54 -55.84
C ARG A 552 -9.73 -16.87 -56.86
N HIS A 553 -9.49 -18.15 -57.16
CA HIS A 553 -8.67 -18.59 -58.29
C HIS A 553 -9.33 -19.73 -59.09
N ALA A 554 -10.49 -19.45 -59.69
CA ALA A 554 -11.05 -20.26 -60.77
C ALA A 554 -11.78 -19.37 -61.80
N SER A 555 -11.59 -19.70 -63.09
CA SER A 555 -12.25 -19.15 -64.28
C SER A 555 -12.22 -17.62 -64.50
N GLY A 556 -11.21 -17.17 -65.25
CA GLY A 556 -11.40 -16.09 -66.22
C GLY A 556 -11.68 -16.68 -67.61
N GLY A 557 -12.66 -16.12 -68.34
CA GLY A 557 -12.82 -16.38 -69.78
C GLY A 557 -11.75 -15.66 -70.60
N SER A 558 -11.31 -16.24 -71.71
CA SER A 558 -10.08 -15.82 -72.39
C SER A 558 -10.26 -14.70 -73.42
N MET A 559 -9.31 -13.77 -73.45
CA MET A 559 -8.74 -13.27 -74.70
C MET A 559 -7.28 -12.81 -74.48
N PHE A 560 -6.34 -13.48 -75.16
CA PHE A 560 -4.91 -13.14 -75.31
C PHE A 560 -3.98 -13.17 -74.06
N GLY A 561 -2.93 -14.02 -74.09
CA GLY A 561 -1.76 -13.88 -73.20
C GLY A 561 -1.16 -15.15 -72.59
N SER A 562 -0.42 -15.94 -73.39
CA SER A 562 0.59 -16.96 -72.98
C SER A 562 0.27 -17.96 -71.85
N SER A 563 0.14 -19.22 -72.24
CA SER A 563 0.34 -20.40 -71.39
C SER A 563 1.78 -20.47 -70.83
N ILE A 564 1.94 -20.67 -69.51
CA ILE A 564 3.14 -21.30 -68.97
C ILE A 564 2.84 -22.80 -68.86
N ASP A 565 3.26 -23.53 -69.89
CA ASP A 565 3.27 -24.98 -69.91
C ASP A 565 4.52 -25.48 -69.19
N SER A 566 4.43 -25.70 -67.87
CA SER A 566 5.44 -26.44 -67.13
C SER A 566 5.15 -27.94 -67.30
N GLY A 567 5.87 -28.61 -68.20
CA GLY A 567 5.57 -29.95 -68.74
C GLY A 567 5.57 -31.15 -67.77
N SER A 568 4.72 -31.10 -66.73
CA SER A 568 4.29 -32.24 -65.93
C SER A 568 2.77 -32.18 -65.76
N GLY A 569 2.07 -33.28 -66.09
CA GLY A 569 0.62 -33.33 -66.26
C GLY A 569 -0.19 -33.27 -64.95
N ALA A 570 -0.07 -32.16 -64.21
CA ALA A 570 -0.71 -31.92 -62.92
C ALA A 570 -1.74 -30.77 -62.99
N SER A 571 -2.92 -30.96 -62.39
CA SER A 571 -3.98 -29.93 -62.32
C SER A 571 -4.57 -29.85 -60.91
N ARG A 572 -4.77 -28.64 -60.38
CA ARG A 572 -5.36 -28.44 -59.04
C ARG A 572 -6.88 -28.58 -59.09
N ARG A 573 -7.47 -29.35 -58.18
CA ARG A 573 -8.93 -29.50 -58.01
C ARG A 573 -9.31 -29.58 -56.53
N MET A 574 -10.45 -29.00 -56.18
CA MET A 574 -11.05 -29.12 -54.85
C MET A 574 -12.07 -30.26 -54.87
N ILE A 575 -11.99 -31.17 -53.89
CA ILE A 575 -12.90 -32.33 -53.75
C ILE A 575 -13.33 -32.41 -52.28
N ASN A 576 -14.63 -32.47 -52.01
CA ASN A 576 -15.21 -32.55 -50.66
C ASN A 576 -14.63 -31.53 -49.66
N GLY A 577 -14.44 -30.28 -50.11
CA GLY A 577 -13.93 -29.18 -49.27
C GLY A 577 -12.43 -29.25 -48.94
N ARG A 578 -11.64 -30.08 -49.63
CA ARG A 578 -10.19 -30.16 -49.48
C ARG A 578 -9.50 -30.06 -50.84
N ASP A 579 -8.35 -29.38 -50.87
CA ASP A 579 -7.58 -29.14 -52.09
C ASP A 579 -6.64 -30.30 -52.42
N TYR A 580 -6.65 -30.72 -53.69
CA TYR A 580 -5.79 -31.77 -54.23
C TYR A 580 -5.08 -31.30 -55.50
N MET A 581 -3.83 -31.74 -55.66
CA MET A 581 -3.14 -31.74 -56.94
C MET A 581 -3.39 -33.09 -57.62
N VAL A 582 -4.02 -33.06 -58.80
CA VAL A 582 -4.38 -34.23 -59.60
C VAL A 582 -3.31 -34.45 -60.65
N VAL A 583 -2.45 -35.44 -60.44
CA VAL A 583 -1.40 -35.82 -61.38
C VAL A 583 -1.91 -36.98 -62.23
N LYS A 584 -1.88 -36.85 -63.56
CA LYS A 584 -2.18 -37.97 -64.47
C LYS A 584 -0.96 -38.88 -64.57
N GLU A 585 -1.16 -40.17 -64.36
CA GLU A 585 -0.11 -41.16 -64.62
C GLU A 585 0.16 -41.27 -66.13
N ARG A 586 1.42 -41.53 -66.50
CA ARG A 586 1.85 -41.59 -67.92
C ARG A 586 1.10 -42.64 -68.75
N ASN A 587 0.49 -43.64 -68.10
CA ASN A 587 -0.24 -44.71 -68.75
C ASN A 587 -1.72 -44.37 -69.03
N GLY A 588 -2.17 -43.15 -68.71
CA GLY A 588 -3.46 -42.59 -69.14
C GLY A 588 -4.73 -43.15 -68.48
N ILE A 589 -4.63 -44.26 -67.74
CA ILE A 589 -5.76 -44.99 -67.14
C ILE A 589 -6.05 -44.55 -65.69
N GLY A 590 -5.08 -43.91 -65.00
CA GLY A 590 -5.18 -43.49 -63.61
C GLY A 590 -4.85 -42.01 -63.37
N SER A 591 -5.47 -41.41 -62.35
CA SER A 591 -5.13 -40.07 -61.84
C SER A 591 -4.94 -40.10 -60.33
N GLN A 592 -3.76 -39.72 -59.87
CA GLN A 592 -3.41 -39.72 -58.45
C GLN A 592 -3.77 -38.37 -57.80
N LEU A 593 -4.39 -38.42 -56.62
CA LEU A 593 -4.81 -37.25 -55.84
C LEU A 593 -3.83 -36.98 -54.70
N ILE A 594 -3.08 -35.88 -54.77
CA ILE A 594 -2.11 -35.47 -53.73
C ILE A 594 -2.73 -34.33 -52.91
N PRO A 595 -3.06 -34.52 -51.60
CA PRO A 595 -3.68 -33.48 -50.79
C PRO A 595 -2.71 -32.33 -50.50
N ILE A 596 -3.12 -31.10 -50.78
CA ILE A 596 -2.33 -29.89 -50.53
C ILE A 596 -2.57 -29.46 -49.08
N ARG A 597 -1.59 -29.69 -48.19
CA ARG A 597 -1.68 -29.28 -46.78
C ARG A 597 -1.42 -27.77 -46.63
N ALA A 598 -2.20 -27.11 -45.78
CA ALA A 598 -1.91 -25.75 -45.32
C ALA A 598 -0.59 -25.71 -44.52
N PRO A 599 0.17 -24.59 -44.56
CA PRO A 599 1.53 -24.53 -43.99
C PRO A 599 1.60 -24.61 -42.45
N SER A 600 0.48 -24.64 -41.74
CA SER A 600 0.43 -24.76 -40.27
C SER A 600 0.85 -26.14 -39.73
N ALA A 601 0.95 -27.17 -40.57
CA ALA A 601 1.38 -28.51 -40.17
C ALA A 601 2.91 -28.76 -40.30
N ALA A 602 3.68 -27.83 -40.87
CA ALA A 602 5.10 -28.02 -41.15
C ALA A 602 6.00 -28.08 -39.88
N ILE A 603 5.46 -27.71 -38.70
CA ILE A 603 6.19 -27.67 -37.43
C ILE A 603 6.14 -29.02 -36.68
N PHE A 604 5.24 -29.95 -37.06
CA PHE A 604 5.00 -31.21 -36.32
C PHE A 604 5.55 -32.49 -37.00
N GLN A 605 6.40 -32.38 -38.03
CA GLN A 605 7.02 -33.55 -38.70
C GLN A 605 8.54 -33.66 -38.54
N TYR A 606 9.16 -32.89 -37.63
CA TYR A 606 10.61 -32.97 -37.31
C TYR A 606 10.90 -33.40 -35.86
N THR A 607 10.08 -34.28 -35.28
CA THR A 607 10.29 -34.83 -33.93
C THR A 607 10.32 -36.36 -33.83
N TYR A 608 10.15 -37.10 -34.93
CA TYR A 608 10.36 -38.54 -34.96
C TYR A 608 10.99 -39.02 -36.27
N THR A 609 11.76 -40.11 -36.14
CA THR A 609 12.51 -40.91 -37.14
C THR A 609 13.82 -40.34 -37.70
N ASN A 610 14.92 -40.78 -37.04
CA ASN A 610 16.29 -41.06 -37.52
C ASN A 610 16.94 -40.15 -38.56
#